data_AF-A0AA39NB43-F1
#
_entry.id   AF-A0AA39NB43-F1
#
_cell.length_a   1.000
_cell.length_b   1.000
_cell.length_c   1.000
_cell.angle_alpha   90.00
_cell.angle_beta   90.00
_cell.angle_gamma   90.00
#
_symmetry.space_group_name_H-M   'P 1'
#
loop_
_entity.id
_entity.type
_entity.pdbx_description
1 polymer ?
#
loop_
_entity_poly.entity_id
_entity_poly.type
_entity_poly.pdbx_seq_one_letter_code
_entity_poly.pdbx_strand_id
1 'polypeptide(L)'
;MTKSSHWEPCSGCVCSNHHIPSYNFAPVASLSDNPEWTRLTRTNDLPLPSQEDALSAMITSYKQKLHHLDLEKASLHEFLLDMENLLDEKMDMLDEESARISEAIRECQGIASPIRRLPPELLGQIFLGAIEARSYTDAIRQDEVDETVYVPLSISCVSATWRSIALSFPKLWASITIEINSNGYHEEDAKMERTRFHLDRSQGHPLSISIYDYIGLSADFNLPPHAITSYPYPPPAFESFLFT
;
A
#
# COMPACT_ATOMS: atom_id res chain seq x y z
N MET A 1 -7.13 25.11 -7.14
CA MET A 1 -5.87 25.39 -6.43
C MET A 1 -4.79 25.64 -7.46
N THR A 2 -4.42 26.90 -7.66
CA THR A 2 -3.38 27.32 -8.61
C THR A 2 -2.02 27.24 -7.93
N LYS A 3 -1.26 26.17 -8.16
CA LYS A 3 0.17 26.16 -7.84
C LYS A 3 0.87 27.02 -8.91
N SER A 4 1.18 28.26 -8.57
CA SER A 4 2.16 29.03 -9.32
C SER A 4 3.53 28.65 -8.76
N SER A 5 4.23 27.71 -9.39
CA SER A 5 5.64 27.48 -9.07
C SER A 5 6.47 28.57 -9.75
N HIS A 6 6.51 29.75 -9.13
CA HIS A 6 7.47 30.82 -9.44
C HIS A 6 8.83 30.45 -8.85
N TRP A 7 9.43 29.36 -9.31
CA TRP A 7 10.80 29.07 -8.93
C TRP A 7 11.74 29.83 -9.88
N GLU A 8 12.45 30.80 -9.32
CA GLU A 8 13.58 31.51 -9.95
C GLU A 8 14.79 31.44 -9.00
N PRO A 9 16.03 31.51 -9.51
CA PRO A 9 17.22 31.64 -8.67
C PRO A 9 17.10 32.88 -7.79
N CYS A 10 17.15 32.68 -6.48
CA CYS A 10 16.99 33.75 -5.50
C CYS A 10 18.19 34.72 -5.56
N SER A 11 17.96 36.03 -5.62
CA SER A 11 19.02 37.05 -5.56
C SER A 11 19.11 37.66 -4.16
N GLY A 12 20.24 37.48 -3.46
CA GLY A 12 20.50 38.09 -2.14
C GLY A 12 19.87 37.38 -0.93
N CYS A 13 19.51 36.08 -1.03
CA CYS A 13 19.02 35.27 0.10
C CYS A 13 20.16 34.47 0.77
N VAL A 14 19.92 33.99 2.00
CA VAL A 14 20.80 33.03 2.71
C VAL A 14 20.36 31.57 2.48
N CYS A 15 19.63 31.32 1.39
CA CYS A 15 18.99 30.04 1.12
C CYS A 15 19.92 29.08 0.33
N SER A 16 19.78 27.76 0.53
CA SER A 16 20.68 26.75 -0.05
C SER A 16 20.79 26.83 -1.58
N ASN A 17 19.72 27.23 -2.27
CA ASN A 17 19.68 27.43 -3.73
C ASN A 17 20.54 28.60 -4.25
N HIS A 18 21.03 29.49 -3.38
CA HIS A 18 21.89 30.62 -3.76
C HIS A 18 23.33 30.17 -4.12
N HIS A 19 23.70 28.92 -3.81
CA HIS A 19 25.07 28.42 -4.00
C HIS A 19 25.27 27.69 -5.34
N ILE A 20 24.25 27.64 -6.21
CA ILE A 20 24.38 26.99 -7.53
C ILE A 20 25.23 27.90 -8.44
N PRO A 21 26.44 27.47 -8.86
CA PRO A 21 27.31 28.30 -9.68
C PRO A 21 26.76 28.51 -11.09
N SER A 22 27.03 29.69 -11.66
CA SER A 22 26.81 29.94 -13.09
C SER A 22 28.11 29.71 -13.85
N TYR A 23 28.05 28.92 -14.91
CA TYR A 23 29.22 28.57 -15.70
C TYR A 23 29.31 29.40 -16.98
N ASN A 24 30.48 30.00 -17.20
CA ASN A 24 30.86 30.58 -18.47
C ASN A 24 32.21 30.02 -18.90
N PHE A 25 32.19 29.00 -19.76
CA PHE A 25 33.41 28.34 -20.23
C PHE A 25 34.01 29.10 -21.40
N ALA A 26 35.24 29.60 -21.24
CA ALA A 26 35.98 30.16 -22.35
C ALA A 26 36.27 29.06 -23.40
N PRO A 27 36.20 29.37 -24.71
CA PRO A 27 36.55 28.42 -25.76
C PRO A 27 37.98 27.87 -25.57
N VAL A 28 38.15 26.56 -25.71
CA VAL A 28 39.49 25.96 -25.75
C VAL A 28 40.09 26.29 -27.11
N ALA A 29 41.21 27.02 -27.12
CA ALA A 29 41.90 27.36 -28.37
C ALA A 29 42.36 26.06 -29.06
N SER A 30 41.93 25.85 -30.30
CA SER A 30 42.40 24.71 -31.07
C SER A 30 43.84 24.95 -31.50
N LEU A 31 44.68 23.93 -31.35
CA LEU A 31 46.05 23.97 -31.88
C LEU A 31 46.04 24.18 -33.40
N SER A 32 44.98 23.78 -34.12
CA SER A 32 44.84 24.06 -35.55
C SER A 32 44.77 25.55 -35.89
N ASP A 33 44.30 26.38 -34.95
CA ASP A 33 44.01 27.80 -35.18
C ASP A 33 45.23 28.68 -34.95
N ASN A 34 46.28 28.10 -34.37
CA ASN A 34 47.55 28.76 -34.16
C ASN A 34 48.55 28.32 -35.25
N PRO A 35 49.05 29.25 -36.08
CA PRO A 35 49.94 28.93 -37.22
C PRO A 35 51.22 28.18 -36.82
N GLU A 36 51.69 28.35 -35.57
CA GLU A 36 52.84 27.62 -35.01
C GLU A 36 52.59 26.09 -34.94
N TRP A 37 51.35 25.69 -34.67
CA TRP A 37 50.93 24.31 -34.48
C TRP A 37 50.18 23.74 -35.70
N THR A 38 49.63 24.59 -36.58
CA THR A 38 48.90 24.18 -37.79
C THR A 38 49.74 23.27 -38.70
N ARG A 39 51.06 23.48 -38.77
CA ARG A 39 51.95 22.61 -39.55
C ARG A 39 52.01 21.21 -38.93
N LEU A 40 52.33 21.12 -37.64
CA LEU A 40 52.47 19.86 -36.89
C LEU A 40 51.16 19.08 -36.76
N THR A 41 50.00 19.75 -36.85
CA THR A 41 48.69 19.08 -36.85
C THR A 41 48.31 18.50 -38.22
N ARG A 42 49.05 18.85 -39.29
CA ARG A 42 48.78 18.41 -40.68
C ARG A 42 49.89 17.55 -41.28
N THR A 43 51.04 17.45 -40.61
CA THR A 43 52.20 16.67 -41.05
C THR A 43 52.68 15.76 -39.92
N ASN A 44 53.49 14.75 -40.25
CA ASN A 44 54.11 13.84 -39.27
C ASN A 44 55.53 14.31 -38.88
N ASP A 45 55.82 15.59 -39.01
CA ASP A 45 57.13 16.15 -38.68
C ASP A 45 57.36 16.10 -37.16
N LEU A 46 58.59 15.82 -36.72
CA LEU A 46 58.91 15.85 -35.29
C LEU A 46 58.78 17.28 -34.74
N PRO A 47 58.18 17.46 -33.55
CA PRO A 47 58.21 18.73 -32.83
C PRO A 47 59.63 19.09 -32.40
N LEU A 48 59.90 20.38 -32.24
CA LEU A 48 61.11 20.88 -31.60
C LEU A 48 61.04 20.64 -30.08
N PRO A 49 62.17 20.50 -29.35
CA PRO A 49 62.15 20.30 -27.90
C PRO A 49 61.35 21.37 -27.12
N SER A 50 61.45 22.64 -27.51
CA SER A 50 60.66 23.72 -26.92
C SER A 50 59.16 23.61 -27.19
N GLN A 51 58.78 22.98 -28.30
CA GLN A 51 57.39 22.68 -28.63
C GLN A 51 56.86 21.49 -27.82
N GLU A 52 57.70 20.48 -27.56
CA GLU A 52 57.36 19.36 -26.67
C GLU A 52 57.12 19.84 -25.24
N ASP A 53 57.98 20.74 -24.73
CA ASP A 53 57.82 21.38 -23.42
C ASP A 53 56.51 22.18 -23.34
N ALA A 54 56.22 22.98 -24.37
CA ALA A 54 54.99 23.77 -24.44
C ALA A 54 53.73 22.88 -24.52
N LEU A 55 53.75 21.81 -25.30
CA LEU A 55 52.65 20.83 -25.36
C LEU A 55 52.46 20.13 -24.00
N SER A 56 53.54 19.73 -23.34
CA SER A 56 53.49 19.10 -22.02
C SER A 56 52.91 20.04 -20.97
N ALA A 57 53.27 21.32 -21.00
CA ALA A 57 52.70 22.34 -20.13
C ALA A 57 51.19 22.55 -20.41
N MET A 58 50.79 22.63 -21.69
CA MET A 58 49.37 22.75 -22.07
C MET A 58 48.55 21.52 -21.63
N ILE A 59 49.06 20.31 -21.86
CA ILE A 59 48.41 19.06 -21.43
C ILE A 59 48.23 19.06 -19.90
N THR A 60 49.26 19.47 -19.16
CA THR A 60 49.18 19.55 -17.70
C THR A 60 48.12 20.56 -17.26
N SER A 61 48.07 21.75 -17.88
CA SER A 61 47.05 22.75 -17.60
C SER A 61 45.63 22.24 -17.90
N TYR A 62 45.42 21.56 -19.03
CA TYR A 62 44.12 20.98 -19.38
C TYR A 62 43.71 19.86 -18.43
N LYS A 63 44.64 19.00 -18.01
CA LYS A 63 44.38 17.97 -16.99
C LYS A 63 43.95 18.58 -15.65
N GLN A 64 44.59 19.66 -15.23
CA GLN A 64 44.20 20.38 -14.00
C GLN A 64 42.80 20.99 -14.11
N LYS A 65 42.47 21.62 -15.24
CA LYS A 65 41.12 22.15 -15.49
C LYS A 65 40.07 21.06 -15.47
N LEU A 66 40.34 19.91 -16.11
CA LEU A 66 39.42 18.77 -16.09
C LEU A 66 39.19 18.25 -14.68
N HIS A 67 40.27 18.10 -13.91
CA HIS A 67 40.18 17.67 -12.51
C HIS A 67 39.34 18.64 -11.66
N HIS A 68 39.51 19.95 -11.86
CA HIS A 68 38.70 20.96 -11.17
C HIS A 68 37.21 20.83 -11.51
N LEU A 69 36.88 20.64 -12.80
CA LEU A 69 35.49 20.40 -13.21
C LEU A 69 34.90 19.12 -12.61
N ASP A 70 35.70 18.06 -12.48
CA ASP A 70 35.22 16.81 -11.89
C ASP A 70 34.97 16.94 -10.38
N LEU A 71 35.81 17.68 -9.66
CA LEU A 71 35.56 18.02 -8.25
C LEU A 71 34.29 18.84 -8.08
N GLU A 72 34.04 19.79 -8.97
CA GLU A 72 32.86 20.64 -8.90
C GLU A 72 31.57 19.86 -9.20
N LYS A 73 31.59 18.98 -10.21
CA LYS A 73 30.49 18.04 -10.48
C LYS A 73 30.20 17.16 -9.26
N ALA A 74 31.24 16.64 -8.61
CA ALA A 74 31.07 15.83 -7.40
C ALA A 74 30.42 16.65 -6.27
N SER A 75 30.85 17.90 -6.06
CA SER A 75 30.24 18.79 -5.07
C SER A 75 28.76 19.07 -5.36
N LEU A 76 28.38 19.26 -6.63
CA LEU A 76 26.98 19.46 -7.01
C LEU A 76 26.15 18.19 -6.81
N HIS A 77 26.74 17.01 -7.06
CA HIS A 77 26.07 15.74 -6.82
C HIS A 77 25.77 15.52 -5.33
N GLU A 78 26.74 15.80 -4.45
CA GLU A 78 26.54 15.75 -3.00
C GLU A 78 25.46 16.74 -2.55
N PHE A 79 25.43 17.95 -3.12
CA PHE A 79 24.38 18.93 -2.83
C PHE A 79 22.99 18.45 -3.26
N LEU A 80 22.87 17.81 -4.43
CA LEU A 80 21.60 17.22 -4.87
C LEU A 80 21.13 16.13 -3.92
N LEU A 81 22.04 15.24 -3.50
CA LEU A 81 21.72 14.17 -2.58
C LEU A 81 21.24 14.70 -1.21
N ASP A 82 21.90 15.74 -0.68
CA ASP A 82 21.47 16.40 0.56
C ASP A 82 20.07 17.01 0.43
N MET A 83 19.77 17.63 -0.73
CA MET A 83 18.45 18.19 -1.00
C MET A 83 17.36 17.14 -1.18
N GLU A 84 17.65 16.03 -1.84
CA GLU A 84 16.73 14.89 -1.94
C GLU A 84 16.41 14.33 -0.54
N ASN A 85 17.43 14.08 0.28
CA ASN A 85 17.23 13.59 1.65
C ASN A 85 16.40 14.56 2.51
N LEU A 86 16.65 15.87 2.41
CA LEU A 86 15.86 16.87 3.12
C LEU A 86 14.40 16.86 2.66
N LEU A 87 14.16 16.74 1.36
CA LEU A 87 12.81 16.72 0.82
C LEU A 87 12.06 15.47 1.26
N ASP A 88 12.72 14.32 1.28
CA ASP A 88 12.15 13.06 1.77
C ASP A 88 11.78 13.17 3.26
N GLU A 89 12.68 13.71 4.10
CA GLU A 89 12.38 13.96 5.53
C GLU A 89 11.14 14.87 5.70
N LYS A 90 11.02 15.91 4.85
CA LYS A 90 9.86 16.81 4.88
C LYS A 90 8.58 16.12 4.41
N MET A 91 8.68 15.20 3.43
CA MET A 91 7.56 14.40 2.95
C MET A 91 7.07 13.47 4.06
N ASP A 92 7.98 12.76 4.71
CA ASP A 92 7.68 11.83 5.80
C ASP A 92 6.95 12.53 6.95
N MET A 93 7.41 13.72 7.36
CA MET A 93 6.73 14.51 8.39
C MET A 93 5.30 14.91 8.00
N LEU A 94 5.06 15.23 6.73
CA LEU A 94 3.72 15.57 6.24
C LEU A 94 2.82 14.33 6.19
N ASP A 95 3.35 13.18 5.80
CA ASP A 95 2.62 11.91 5.79
C ASP A 95 2.24 11.47 7.20
N GLU A 96 3.15 11.60 8.17
CA GLU A 96 2.86 11.35 9.58
C GLU A 96 1.77 12.28 10.13
N GLU A 97 1.79 13.57 9.79
CA GLU A 97 0.74 14.50 10.20
C GLU A 97 -0.60 14.17 9.53
N SER A 98 -0.58 13.84 8.24
CA SER A 98 -1.76 13.41 7.49
C SER A 98 -2.39 12.15 8.10
N ALA A 99 -1.57 11.16 8.48
CA ALA A 99 -2.02 9.96 9.15
C ALA A 99 -2.66 10.26 10.51
N ARG A 100 -2.02 11.13 11.32
CA ARG A 100 -2.55 11.56 12.63
C ARG A 100 -3.90 12.26 12.50
N ILE A 101 -4.04 13.18 11.56
CA ILE A 101 -5.30 13.89 11.32
C ILE A 101 -6.38 12.93 10.81
N SER A 102 -6.02 12.03 9.89
CA SER A 102 -6.94 11.02 9.35
C SER A 102 -7.47 10.09 10.45
N GLU A 103 -6.62 9.70 11.39
CA GLU A 103 -7.02 8.92 12.56
C GLU A 103 -8.00 9.70 13.45
N ALA A 104 -7.67 10.97 13.77
CA ALA A 104 -8.56 11.81 14.57
C ALA A 104 -9.93 12.01 13.91
N ILE A 105 -9.98 12.16 12.58
CA ILE A 105 -11.23 12.20 11.80
C ILE A 105 -12.00 10.88 11.96
N ARG A 106 -11.31 9.74 11.80
CA ARG A 106 -11.92 8.41 11.94
C ARG A 106 -12.52 8.19 13.32
N GLU A 107 -11.82 8.58 14.38
CA GLU A 107 -12.31 8.53 15.75
C GLU A 107 -13.57 9.38 15.93
N CYS A 108 -13.54 10.63 15.47
CA CYS A 108 -14.67 11.55 15.52
C CYS A 108 -15.88 11.04 14.74
N GLN A 109 -15.68 10.51 13.54
CA GLN A 109 -16.72 9.88 12.73
C GLN A 109 -17.30 8.64 13.42
N GLY A 110 -16.44 7.83 14.05
CA GLY A 110 -16.84 6.68 14.85
C GLY A 110 -17.76 7.06 16.01
N ILE A 111 -17.45 8.16 16.71
CA ILE A 111 -18.27 8.70 17.81
C ILE A 111 -19.56 9.34 17.30
N ALA A 112 -19.50 10.10 16.21
CA ALA A 112 -20.65 10.77 15.61
C ALA A 112 -21.55 9.84 14.79
N SER A 113 -21.15 8.57 14.64
CA SER A 113 -21.80 7.60 13.78
C SER A 113 -23.29 7.45 14.12
N PRO A 114 -24.20 7.54 13.14
CA PRO A 114 -25.64 7.38 13.34
C PRO A 114 -26.02 6.05 14.00
N ILE A 115 -25.22 4.98 13.78
CA ILE A 115 -25.48 3.64 14.32
C ILE A 115 -25.52 3.63 15.86
N ARG A 116 -24.82 4.57 16.51
CA ARG A 116 -24.81 4.71 17.98
C ARG A 116 -26.12 5.26 18.55
N ARG A 117 -26.99 5.83 17.70
CA ARG A 117 -28.31 6.37 18.10
C ARG A 117 -29.44 5.39 17.82
N LEU A 118 -29.16 4.24 17.23
CA LEU A 118 -30.18 3.25 16.92
C LEU A 118 -30.62 2.51 18.19
N PRO A 119 -31.92 2.19 18.32
CA PRO A 119 -32.42 1.29 19.34
C PRO A 119 -31.77 -0.10 19.24
N PRO A 120 -31.65 -0.85 20.35
CA PRO A 120 -31.12 -2.21 20.35
C PRO A 120 -31.79 -3.15 19.35
N GLU A 121 -33.09 -3.00 19.12
CA GLU A 121 -33.88 -3.84 18.21
C GLU A 121 -33.46 -3.65 16.75
N LEU A 122 -33.21 -2.39 16.33
CA LEU A 122 -32.74 -2.10 14.98
C LEU A 122 -31.29 -2.55 14.78
N LEU A 123 -30.45 -2.41 15.81
CA LEU A 123 -29.08 -2.94 15.78
C LEU A 123 -29.08 -4.47 15.65
N GLY A 124 -29.95 -5.16 16.40
CA GLY A 124 -30.13 -6.61 16.29
C GLY A 124 -30.56 -7.05 14.89
N GLN A 125 -31.46 -6.30 14.25
CA GLN A 125 -31.85 -6.56 12.85
C GLN A 125 -30.70 -6.34 11.86
N ILE A 126 -29.91 -5.28 12.04
CA ILE A 126 -28.71 -5.03 11.23
C ILE A 126 -27.70 -6.18 11.40
N PHE A 127 -27.48 -6.64 12.63
CA PHE A 127 -26.58 -7.76 12.92
C PHE A 127 -27.06 -9.05 12.25
N LEU A 128 -28.36 -9.35 12.31
CA LEU A 128 -28.94 -10.51 11.62
C LEU A 128 -28.75 -10.40 10.10
N GLY A 129 -29.04 -9.24 9.52
CA GLY A 129 -28.86 -9.00 8.08
C GLY A 129 -27.39 -9.15 7.65
N ALA A 130 -26.43 -8.74 8.49
CA ALA A 130 -25.01 -8.93 8.23
C ALA A 130 -24.59 -10.42 8.22
N ILE A 131 -25.17 -11.23 9.09
CA ILE A 131 -24.94 -12.69 9.13
C ILE A 131 -25.55 -13.34 7.87
N GLU A 132 -26.80 -13.03 7.56
CA GLU A 132 -27.52 -13.60 6.41
C GLU A 132 -26.88 -13.23 5.06
N ALA A 133 -26.45 -11.98 4.89
CA ALA A 133 -25.77 -11.52 3.68
C ALA A 133 -24.44 -12.27 3.45
N ARG A 134 -23.69 -12.55 4.52
CA ARG A 134 -22.42 -13.27 4.42
C ARG A 134 -22.63 -14.74 4.04
N SER A 135 -23.62 -15.40 4.65
CA SER A 135 -24.00 -16.77 4.29
C SER A 135 -24.34 -16.91 2.80
N TYR A 136 -24.93 -15.87 2.19
CA TYR A 136 -25.20 -15.83 0.75
C TYR A 136 -23.93 -15.64 -0.08
N THR A 137 -23.01 -14.77 0.32
CA THR A 137 -21.76 -14.52 -0.45
C THR A 137 -20.80 -15.70 -0.41
N ASP A 138 -20.70 -16.40 0.72
CA ASP A 138 -19.84 -17.58 0.86
C ASP A 138 -20.36 -18.77 0.03
N ALA A 139 -21.68 -18.85 -0.21
CA ALA A 139 -22.27 -19.83 -1.11
C ALA A 139 -21.92 -19.62 -2.59
N ILE A 140 -21.48 -18.41 -2.97
CA ILE A 140 -21.18 -18.02 -4.36
C ILE A 140 -19.66 -18.02 -4.64
N ARG A 141 -18.83 -17.69 -3.64
CA ARG A 141 -17.37 -17.54 -3.79
C ARG A 141 -16.64 -18.64 -3.01
N GLN A 142 -16.50 -19.82 -3.63
CA GLN A 142 -15.82 -20.98 -3.02
C GLN A 142 -14.30 -20.82 -2.83
N ASP A 143 -13.66 -19.80 -3.41
CA ASP A 143 -12.19 -19.70 -3.47
C ASP A 143 -11.53 -18.80 -2.40
N GLU A 144 -12.29 -18.04 -1.60
CA GLU A 144 -11.73 -17.06 -0.64
C GLU A 144 -12.45 -17.08 0.73
N VAL A 145 -12.73 -18.27 1.26
CA VAL A 145 -13.22 -18.40 2.65
C VAL A 145 -12.03 -18.67 3.55
N ASP A 146 -11.19 -17.64 3.72
CA ASP A 146 -10.18 -17.65 4.77
C ASP A 146 -10.61 -16.65 5.87
N GLU A 147 -10.68 -17.18 7.09
CA GLU A 147 -10.80 -16.50 8.39
C GLU A 147 -12.08 -15.71 8.78
N THR A 148 -13.08 -15.49 7.91
CA THR A 148 -14.23 -14.58 8.21
C THR A 148 -15.57 -15.21 8.63
N VAL A 149 -15.59 -16.51 8.96
CA VAL A 149 -16.82 -17.31 9.29
C VAL A 149 -17.53 -16.89 10.59
N TYR A 150 -17.04 -15.88 11.31
CA TYR A 150 -17.40 -15.63 12.70
C TYR A 150 -18.09 -14.29 12.94
N VAL A 151 -19.05 -13.92 12.08
CA VAL A 151 -19.75 -12.62 12.10
C VAL A 151 -20.32 -12.24 13.48
N PRO A 152 -21.00 -13.11 14.24
CA PRO A 152 -21.51 -12.75 15.58
C PRO A 152 -20.41 -12.42 16.61
N LEU A 153 -19.28 -13.11 16.51
CA LEU A 153 -18.11 -12.85 17.36
C LEU A 153 -17.44 -11.53 16.96
N SER A 154 -17.27 -11.28 15.66
CA SER A 154 -16.76 -10.00 15.14
C SER A 154 -17.62 -8.81 15.57
N ILE A 155 -18.95 -8.94 15.48
CA ILE A 155 -19.91 -7.94 15.98
C ILE A 155 -19.72 -7.71 17.48
N SER A 156 -19.54 -8.79 18.25
CA SER A 156 -19.31 -8.72 19.70
C SER A 156 -17.97 -8.09 20.08
N CYS A 157 -17.02 -7.97 19.16
CA CYS A 157 -15.72 -7.32 19.38
C CYS A 157 -15.74 -5.80 19.13
N VAL A 158 -16.77 -5.27 18.47
CA VAL A 158 -16.83 -3.84 18.10
C VAL A 158 -16.95 -2.92 19.32
N SER A 159 -17.86 -3.22 20.26
CA SER A 159 -18.05 -2.42 21.47
C SER A 159 -18.74 -3.20 22.58
N ALA A 160 -18.67 -2.71 23.83
CA ALA A 160 -19.41 -3.30 24.95
C ALA A 160 -20.93 -3.28 24.72
N THR A 161 -21.45 -2.20 24.12
CA THR A 161 -22.89 -2.09 23.77
C THR A 161 -23.28 -3.12 22.72
N TRP A 162 -22.49 -3.26 21.65
CA TRP A 162 -22.77 -4.24 20.60
C TRP A 162 -22.71 -5.67 21.13
N ARG A 163 -21.76 -5.97 22.02
CA ARG A 163 -21.68 -7.25 22.72
C ARG A 163 -22.92 -7.51 23.58
N SER A 164 -23.34 -6.53 24.37
CA SER A 164 -24.54 -6.66 25.21
C SER A 164 -25.78 -6.93 24.37
N ILE A 165 -25.93 -6.24 23.24
CA ILE A 165 -27.01 -6.46 22.28
C ILE A 165 -26.87 -7.86 21.68
N ALA A 166 -25.72 -8.22 21.12
CA ALA A 166 -25.52 -9.53 20.49
C ALA A 166 -25.88 -10.69 21.44
N LEU A 167 -25.52 -10.59 22.72
CA LEU A 167 -25.87 -11.58 23.74
C LEU A 167 -27.37 -11.60 24.10
N SER A 168 -28.09 -10.48 23.97
CA SER A 168 -29.54 -10.42 24.22
C SER A 168 -30.39 -10.92 23.05
N PHE A 169 -29.80 -11.22 21.89
CA PHE A 169 -30.48 -11.74 20.71
C PHE A 169 -30.02 -13.17 20.38
N PRO A 170 -30.63 -14.21 20.99
CA PRO A 170 -30.22 -15.61 20.78
C PRO A 170 -30.22 -16.05 19.32
N LYS A 171 -31.09 -15.48 18.49
CA LYS A 171 -31.18 -15.75 17.05
C LYS A 171 -29.86 -15.50 16.30
N LEU A 172 -29.03 -14.55 16.76
CA LEU A 172 -27.73 -14.25 16.14
C LEU A 172 -26.75 -15.42 16.24
N TRP A 173 -26.91 -16.26 17.26
CA TRP A 173 -26.04 -17.40 17.55
C TRP A 173 -26.59 -18.71 17.01
N ALA A 174 -27.80 -18.68 16.42
CA ALA A 174 -28.49 -19.86 15.94
C ALA A 174 -27.99 -20.35 14.56
N SER A 175 -27.17 -19.57 13.86
CA SER A 175 -26.49 -20.00 12.64
C SER A 175 -25.10 -20.51 12.98
N ILE A 176 -24.79 -21.73 12.54
CA ILE A 176 -23.51 -22.41 12.77
C ILE A 176 -23.01 -22.95 11.43
N THR A 177 -21.81 -22.51 11.04
CA THR A 177 -21.11 -23.03 9.88
C THR A 177 -19.97 -23.91 10.35
N ILE A 178 -19.94 -25.17 9.89
CA ILE A 178 -18.91 -26.16 10.22
C ILE A 178 -18.14 -26.47 8.95
N GLU A 179 -16.84 -26.20 8.98
CA GLU A 179 -15.93 -26.50 7.87
C GLU A 179 -15.10 -27.74 8.19
N ILE A 180 -15.22 -28.75 7.33
CA ILE A 180 -14.46 -30.00 7.40
C ILE A 180 -13.22 -29.83 6.51
N ASN A 181 -12.08 -29.50 7.13
CA ASN A 181 -10.79 -29.43 6.44
C ASN A 181 -9.91 -30.61 6.89
N SER A 182 -9.40 -31.43 5.97
CA SER A 182 -8.51 -32.56 6.30
C SER A 182 -7.09 -32.15 6.68
N ASN A 183 -6.73 -30.87 6.50
CA ASN A 183 -5.35 -30.42 6.59
C ASN A 183 -5.11 -29.61 7.86
N GLY A 184 -5.03 -30.30 9.01
CA GLY A 184 -4.31 -29.79 10.18
C GLY A 184 -5.05 -29.92 11.51
N TYR A 185 -4.54 -30.81 12.38
CA TYR A 185 -4.97 -31.03 13.76
C TYR A 185 -4.76 -29.84 14.73
N HIS A 186 -4.40 -28.66 14.23
CA HIS A 186 -4.04 -27.51 15.06
C HIS A 186 -5.19 -26.53 15.35
N GLU A 187 -6.36 -26.67 14.71
CA GLU A 187 -7.48 -25.73 14.88
C GLU A 187 -8.81 -26.36 15.34
N GLU A 188 -8.86 -27.68 15.51
CA GLU A 188 -10.09 -28.42 15.85
C GLU A 188 -10.65 -28.02 17.22
N ASP A 189 -9.79 -27.81 18.22
CA ASP A 189 -10.20 -27.41 19.58
C ASP A 189 -10.87 -26.03 19.58
N ALA A 190 -10.30 -25.07 18.84
CA ALA A 190 -10.84 -23.72 18.75
C ALA A 190 -12.18 -23.70 17.99
N LYS A 191 -12.31 -24.51 16.91
CA LYS A 191 -13.57 -24.69 16.19
C LYS A 191 -14.65 -25.33 17.07
N MET A 192 -14.29 -26.33 17.87
CA MET A 192 -15.20 -27.00 18.80
C MET A 192 -15.67 -26.06 19.91
N GLU A 193 -14.75 -25.29 20.53
CA GLU A 193 -15.08 -24.32 21.55
C GLU A 193 -16.00 -23.21 21.00
N ARG A 194 -15.74 -22.72 19.79
CA ARG A 194 -16.60 -21.75 19.09
C ARG A 194 -18.00 -22.31 18.83
N THR A 195 -18.09 -23.56 18.38
CA THR A 195 -19.37 -24.24 18.16
C THR A 195 -20.15 -24.34 19.46
N ARG A 196 -19.49 -24.71 20.57
CA ARG A 196 -20.09 -24.70 21.91
C ARG A 196 -20.59 -23.31 22.29
N PHE A 197 -19.80 -22.26 22.05
CA PHE A 197 -20.23 -20.88 22.32
C PHE A 197 -21.49 -20.47 21.55
N HIS A 198 -21.63 -20.86 20.28
CA HIS A 198 -22.84 -20.60 19.50
C HIS A 198 -24.04 -21.36 20.08
N LEU A 199 -23.86 -22.65 20.39
CA LEU A 199 -24.92 -23.48 20.98
C LEU A 199 -25.41 -22.90 22.31
N ASP A 200 -24.51 -22.57 23.22
CA ASP A 200 -24.86 -22.00 24.53
C ASP A 200 -25.62 -20.67 24.41
N ARG A 201 -25.20 -19.81 23.48
CA ARG A 201 -25.80 -18.48 23.29
C ARG A 201 -27.06 -18.49 22.42
N SER A 202 -27.32 -19.56 21.68
CA SER A 202 -28.56 -19.74 20.93
C SER A 202 -29.78 -19.92 21.84
N GLN A 203 -29.58 -20.26 23.13
CA GLN A 203 -30.61 -20.41 24.17
C GLN A 203 -31.86 -21.19 23.71
N GLY A 204 -31.68 -22.24 22.90
CA GLY A 204 -32.76 -23.08 22.40
C GLY A 204 -33.53 -22.52 21.20
N HIS A 205 -33.04 -21.44 20.58
CA HIS A 205 -33.54 -20.96 19.30
C HIS A 205 -33.30 -22.03 18.21
N PRO A 206 -34.26 -22.25 17.27
CA PRO A 206 -34.04 -23.16 16.13
C PRO A 206 -32.72 -22.88 15.40
N LEU A 207 -31.87 -23.91 15.33
CA LEU A 207 -30.54 -23.83 14.74
C LEU A 207 -30.60 -24.02 13.22
N SER A 208 -29.76 -23.27 12.51
CA SER A 208 -29.43 -23.48 11.11
C SER A 208 -27.97 -23.90 11.02
N ILE A 209 -27.72 -25.15 10.62
CA ILE A 209 -26.37 -25.71 10.56
C ILE A 209 -26.02 -25.93 9.09
N SER A 210 -24.92 -25.32 8.65
CA SER A 210 -24.34 -25.52 7.33
C SER A 210 -23.01 -26.25 7.48
N ILE A 211 -22.83 -27.34 6.73
CA ILE A 211 -21.61 -28.15 6.77
C ILE A 211 -20.96 -28.07 5.39
N TYR A 212 -19.71 -27.61 5.33
CA TYR A 212 -18.94 -27.50 4.10
C TYR A 212 -17.77 -28.49 4.15
N ASP A 213 -17.60 -29.25 3.07
CA ASP A 213 -16.44 -30.10 2.82
C ASP A 213 -15.67 -29.51 1.64
N TYR A 214 -14.47 -29.00 1.89
CA TYR A 214 -13.62 -28.38 0.86
C TYR A 214 -12.90 -29.40 -0.02
N ILE A 215 -13.07 -30.68 0.27
CA ILE A 215 -12.40 -31.75 -0.45
C ILE A 215 -13.42 -32.40 -1.38
N GLY A 216 -13.10 -32.47 -2.67
CA GLY A 216 -13.76 -33.36 -3.62
C GLY A 216 -13.51 -34.85 -3.32
N LEU A 217 -13.61 -35.27 -2.06
CA LEU A 217 -13.58 -36.66 -1.60
C LEU A 217 -14.94 -37.03 -0.97
N SER A 218 -16.04 -36.50 -1.50
CA SER A 218 -17.40 -36.94 -1.17
C SER A 218 -17.71 -38.33 -1.75
N ALA A 219 -16.91 -39.34 -1.40
CA ALA A 219 -17.32 -40.73 -1.57
C ALA A 219 -17.90 -41.33 -0.27
N ASP A 220 -17.53 -40.82 0.91
CA ASP A 220 -17.75 -41.60 2.15
C ASP A 220 -18.65 -40.95 3.21
N PHE A 221 -19.01 -39.66 3.10
CA PHE A 221 -19.95 -39.04 4.05
C PHE A 221 -21.38 -39.02 3.52
N ASN A 222 -22.18 -40.00 3.95
CA ASN A 222 -23.64 -39.99 3.78
C ASN A 222 -24.26 -38.91 4.70
N LEU A 223 -24.19 -37.65 4.28
CA LEU A 223 -24.95 -36.58 4.92
C LEU A 223 -26.45 -36.76 4.60
N PRO A 224 -27.35 -36.59 5.58
CA PRO A 224 -28.78 -36.75 5.34
C PRO A 224 -29.28 -35.67 4.35
N PRO A 225 -30.28 -35.95 3.50
CA PRO A 225 -30.65 -35.08 2.37
C PRO A 225 -31.03 -33.65 2.75
N HIS A 226 -31.47 -33.42 3.99
CA HIS A 226 -31.87 -32.11 4.49
C HIS A 226 -30.69 -31.22 4.90
N ALA A 227 -29.47 -31.79 5.02
CA ALA A 227 -28.25 -31.08 5.36
C ALA A 227 -27.43 -30.67 4.13
N ILE A 228 -27.91 -31.01 2.92
CA ILE A 228 -27.24 -30.73 1.65
C ILE A 228 -27.99 -29.60 0.95
N THR A 229 -27.51 -28.36 1.07
CA THR A 229 -27.91 -27.29 0.15
C THR A 229 -27.01 -27.35 -1.07
N SER A 230 -27.38 -28.17 -2.06
CA SER A 230 -26.75 -28.12 -3.38
C SER A 230 -27.30 -26.90 -4.13
N TYR A 231 -26.53 -25.83 -4.25
CA TYR A 231 -26.83 -24.80 -5.24
C TYR A 231 -26.39 -25.32 -6.62
N PRO A 232 -27.29 -25.46 -7.61
CA PRO A 232 -26.89 -25.75 -8.96
C PRO A 232 -26.18 -24.52 -9.55
N TYR A 233 -24.88 -24.66 -9.86
CA TYR A 233 -24.13 -23.68 -10.64
C TYR A 233 -24.29 -23.97 -12.15
N PRO A 234 -24.30 -22.97 -13.06
CA PRO A 234 -24.08 -21.54 -12.82
C PRO A 234 -25.35 -20.68 -12.73
N PRO A 235 -25.28 -19.51 -12.05
CA PRO A 235 -26.38 -18.56 -11.95
C PRO A 235 -26.70 -17.91 -13.31
N PRO A 236 -27.95 -17.46 -13.56
CA PRO A 236 -28.27 -16.67 -14.73
C PRO A 236 -27.46 -15.37 -14.72
N ALA A 237 -26.81 -15.07 -15.83
CA ALA A 237 -26.06 -13.83 -16.03
C ALA A 237 -26.97 -12.63 -15.75
N PHE A 238 -26.63 -11.81 -14.77
CA PHE A 238 -27.28 -10.52 -14.58
C PHE A 238 -26.41 -9.43 -15.18
N GLU A 239 -26.98 -8.79 -16.21
CA GLU A 239 -26.51 -7.54 -16.79
C GLU A 239 -26.32 -6.51 -15.68
N SER A 240 -25.12 -5.94 -15.65
CA SER A 240 -24.73 -4.85 -14.78
C SER A 240 -25.58 -3.61 -15.08
N PHE A 241 -26.60 -3.36 -14.26
CA PHE A 241 -27.18 -2.03 -14.16
C PHE A 241 -26.31 -1.18 -13.24
N LEU A 242 -25.47 -0.37 -13.88
CA LEU A 242 -24.88 0.83 -13.29
C LEU A 242 -26.01 1.73 -12.82
N PHE A 243 -26.06 2.02 -11.52
CA PHE A 243 -26.70 3.24 -11.03
C PHE A 243 -25.61 4.27 -10.76
N THR A 244 -25.78 5.41 -11.42
CA THR A 244 -25.04 6.67 -11.26
C THR A 244 -25.47 7.36 -9.97
#